data_AF-A0A534AEP2-F1
#
_entry.id   AF-A0A534AEP2-F1
#
_cell.length_a   1.000
_cell.length_b   1.000
_cell.length_c   1.000
_cell.angle_alpha   90.00
_cell.angle_beta   90.00
_cell.angle_gamma   90.00
#
_symmetry.space_group_name_H-M   'P 1'
#
loop_
_entity.id
_entity.type
_entity.pdbx_description
1 polymer ?
#
loop_
_entity_poly.entity_id
_entity_poly.type
_entity_poly.pdbx_seq_one_letter_code
_entity_poly.pdbx_strand_id
1 'polypeptide(L)'
;LSAAILLGTVVLFVVVPKGFLPSEDSSQIFGTTETVQGTSFDDLVQHQLQVMAILQQDPSVDGAMSFLGGGQINQGRLFLQLKPRSQRSKSVDELIRYYNARLASIPGIQVFLQNPPPIRIGGRLSKSQYQFTLQSPDIQALYQNAQQLQAKMAA
;
A
#
# COMPACT_ATOMS: atom_id res chain seq x y z
N LEU A 1 -37.46 -20.92 -18.64
CA LEU A 1 -36.30 -20.04 -18.92
C LEU A 1 -36.21 -18.87 -17.94
N SER A 2 -37.27 -18.06 -17.81
CA SER A 2 -37.25 -16.84 -16.97
C SER A 2 -36.95 -17.08 -15.48
N ALA A 3 -37.50 -18.15 -14.88
CA ALA A 3 -37.21 -18.52 -13.50
C ALA A 3 -35.72 -18.91 -13.27
N ALA A 4 -35.10 -19.56 -14.27
CA ALA A 4 -33.69 -19.92 -14.21
C ALA A 4 -32.78 -18.67 -14.33
N ILE A 5 -33.15 -17.70 -15.18
CA ILE A 5 -32.45 -16.42 -15.31
C ILE A 5 -32.57 -15.62 -14.00
N LEU A 6 -33.77 -15.58 -13.39
CA LEU A 6 -34.00 -14.91 -12.12
C LEU A 6 -33.14 -15.50 -11.00
N LEU A 7 -33.15 -16.83 -10.85
CA LEU A 7 -32.32 -17.53 -9.86
C LEU A 7 -30.82 -17.27 -10.08
N GLY A 8 -30.36 -17.34 -11.34
CA GLY A 8 -28.96 -17.04 -11.68
C GLY A 8 -28.57 -15.61 -11.32
N THR A 9 -29.46 -14.65 -11.55
CA THR A 9 -29.23 -13.24 -11.21
C THR A 9 -29.14 -13.03 -9.69
N VAL A 10 -30.02 -13.66 -8.91
CA VAL A 10 -29.99 -13.58 -7.43
C VAL A 10 -28.70 -14.18 -6.88
N VAL A 11 -28.29 -15.35 -7.38
CA VAL A 11 -27.04 -15.99 -6.95
C VAL A 11 -25.84 -15.10 -7.27
N LEU A 12 -25.74 -14.58 -8.49
CA LEU A 12 -24.67 -13.66 -8.87
C LEU A 12 -24.67 -12.40 -8.00
N PHE A 13 -25.83 -11.83 -7.70
CA PHE A 13 -25.93 -10.65 -6.84
C PHE A 13 -25.41 -10.90 -5.41
N VAL A 14 -25.62 -12.10 -4.88
CA VAL A 14 -25.10 -12.49 -3.56
C VAL A 14 -23.59 -12.76 -3.60
N VAL A 15 -23.11 -13.42 -4.66
CA VAL A 15 -21.71 -13.85 -4.82
C VAL A 15 -20.77 -12.70 -5.20
N VAL A 16 -21.26 -11.70 -5.94
CA VAL A 16 -20.43 -10.58 -6.37
C VAL A 16 -19.87 -9.85 -5.14
N PRO A 17 -18.53 -9.75 -5.02
CA PRO A 17 -17.90 -9.07 -3.89
C PRO A 17 -18.32 -7.59 -3.88
N LYS A 18 -18.91 -7.17 -2.77
CA LYS A 18 -19.34 -5.79 -2.56
C LYS A 18 -18.12 -4.98 -2.15
N GLY A 19 -17.63 -4.12 -3.03
CA GLY A 19 -16.55 -3.17 -2.75
C GLY A 19 -17.00 -1.77 -3.10
N PHE A 20 -16.49 -0.76 -2.38
CA PHE A 20 -16.81 0.63 -2.67
C PHE A 20 -16.22 1.04 -4.04
N LEU A 21 -14.97 0.65 -4.30
CA LEU A 21 -14.28 0.69 -5.60
C LEU A 21 -13.21 -0.42 -5.65
N PRO A 22 -13.08 -1.21 -6.73
CA PRO A 22 -11.98 -2.15 -6.87
C PRO A 22 -10.63 -1.42 -6.97
N SER A 23 -9.52 -2.10 -6.64
CA SER A 23 -8.19 -1.58 -6.96
C SER A 23 -8.08 -1.48 -8.48
N GLU A 24 -7.74 -0.30 -8.97
CA GLU A 24 -7.51 -0.06 -10.39
C GLU A 24 -6.01 0.06 -10.62
N ASP A 25 -5.57 -0.33 -11.80
CA ASP A 25 -4.21 -0.14 -12.23
C ASP A 25 -4.02 1.29 -12.78
N SER A 26 -3.66 2.22 -11.89
CA SER A 26 -3.37 3.63 -12.24
C SER A 26 -1.97 3.84 -12.84
N SER A 27 -1.23 2.77 -13.13
CA SER A 27 0.18 2.83 -13.54
C SER A 27 1.07 3.61 -12.55
N GLN A 28 0.71 3.61 -11.26
CA GLN A 28 1.46 4.26 -10.20
C GLN A 28 1.64 3.30 -9.02
N ILE A 29 2.78 3.40 -8.34
CA ILE A 29 3.03 2.74 -7.06
C ILE A 29 3.53 3.79 -6.08
N PHE A 30 2.92 3.82 -4.91
CA PHE A 30 3.40 4.61 -3.78
C PHE A 30 4.07 3.70 -2.75
N GLY A 31 5.20 4.14 -2.20
CA GLY A 31 5.94 3.38 -1.21
C GLY A 31 6.35 4.21 -0.01
N THR A 32 6.45 3.57 1.15
CA THR A 32 7.14 4.13 2.32
C THR A 32 8.30 3.21 2.67
N THR A 33 9.45 3.80 3.02
CA THR A 33 10.63 3.07 3.49
C THR A 33 10.93 3.43 4.93
N GLU A 34 11.45 2.47 5.69
CA GLU A 34 11.81 2.65 7.09
C GLU A 34 13.05 1.82 7.45
N THR A 35 14.05 2.47 8.04
CA THR A 35 15.25 1.82 8.59
C THR A 35 15.15 1.69 10.11
N VAL A 36 16.08 0.95 10.71
CA VAL A 36 16.15 0.81 12.17
C VAL A 36 16.28 2.16 12.88
N GLN A 37 15.80 2.22 14.12
CA GLN A 37 15.87 3.44 14.91
C GLN A 37 17.35 3.77 15.22
N GLY A 38 17.74 5.02 15.01
CA GLY A 38 19.13 5.48 15.21
C GLY A 38 20.04 5.34 13.99
N THR A 39 19.54 4.84 12.85
CA THR A 39 20.26 4.92 11.57
C THR A 39 20.59 6.37 11.22
N SER A 40 21.81 6.62 10.77
CA SER A 40 22.22 7.95 10.30
C SER A 40 21.48 8.33 9.01
N PHE A 41 21.35 9.62 8.72
CA PHE A 41 20.73 10.05 7.46
C PHE A 41 21.49 9.53 6.23
N ASP A 42 22.82 9.51 6.30
CA ASP A 42 23.66 9.01 5.20
C ASP A 42 23.46 7.52 4.96
N ASP A 43 23.32 6.72 6.02
CA ASP A 43 22.98 5.30 5.88
C ASP A 43 21.59 5.11 5.29
N LEU A 44 20.59 5.92 5.69
CA LEU A 44 19.26 5.89 5.09
C LEU A 44 19.34 6.17 3.58
N VAL A 45 20.14 7.16 3.17
CA VAL A 45 20.38 7.46 1.74
C VAL A 45 20.95 6.24 1.02
N GLN A 46 21.93 5.55 1.60
CA GLN A 46 22.53 4.35 1.00
C GLN A 46 21.51 3.22 0.81
N HIS A 47 20.71 2.91 1.83
CA HIS A 47 19.66 1.89 1.72
C HIS A 47 18.62 2.29 0.68
N GLN A 48 18.23 3.56 0.63
CA GLN A 48 17.27 4.07 -0.34
C GLN A 48 17.78 3.95 -1.78
N LEU A 49 19.07 4.20 -2.01
CA LEU A 49 19.70 4.01 -3.33
C LEU A 49 19.69 2.54 -3.76
N GLN A 50 19.91 1.60 -2.83
CA GLN A 50 19.79 0.16 -3.13
C GLN A 50 18.36 -0.23 -3.52
N VAL A 51 17.37 0.28 -2.80
CA VAL A 51 15.95 0.07 -3.14
C VAL A 51 15.64 0.63 -4.53
N MET A 52 16.08 1.85 -4.82
CA MET A 52 15.87 2.50 -6.12
C MET A 52 16.56 1.75 -7.26
N ALA A 53 17.77 1.21 -7.04
CA ALA A 53 18.48 0.43 -8.05
C ALA A 53 17.69 -0.82 -8.47
N ILE A 54 17.08 -1.54 -7.52
CA ILE A 54 16.25 -2.72 -7.83
C ILE A 54 14.99 -2.32 -8.62
N LEU A 55 14.35 -1.21 -8.23
CA LEU A 55 13.11 -0.76 -8.86
C LEU A 55 13.34 -0.23 -10.28
N GLN A 56 14.42 0.54 -10.50
CA GLN A 56 14.75 1.12 -11.80
C GLN A 56 15.22 0.09 -12.84
N GLN A 57 15.68 -1.09 -12.41
CA GLN A 57 16.07 -2.17 -13.31
C GLN A 57 14.86 -2.83 -14.00
N ASP A 58 13.63 -2.65 -13.51
CA ASP A 58 12.46 -3.26 -14.13
C ASP A 58 11.98 -2.48 -15.37
N PRO A 59 11.87 -3.11 -16.55
CA PRO A 59 11.46 -2.43 -17.79
C PRO A 59 10.02 -1.92 -17.75
N SER A 60 9.21 -2.33 -16.77
CA SER A 60 7.84 -1.86 -16.56
C SER A 60 7.78 -0.46 -15.91
N VAL A 61 8.89 0.00 -15.33
CA VAL A 61 9.01 1.33 -14.70
C VAL A 61 9.36 2.36 -15.77
N ASP A 62 8.63 3.47 -15.76
CA ASP A 62 8.86 4.62 -16.62
C ASP A 62 9.66 5.71 -15.89
N GLY A 63 9.35 5.92 -14.61
CA GLY A 63 10.08 6.82 -13.74
C GLY A 63 9.98 6.40 -12.28
N ALA A 64 11.01 6.69 -11.50
CA ALA A 64 11.01 6.45 -10.07
C ALA A 64 11.63 7.65 -9.34
N MET A 65 11.03 8.03 -8.22
CA MET A 65 11.43 9.16 -7.41
C MET A 65 11.41 8.76 -5.94
N SER A 66 12.41 9.22 -5.20
CA SER A 66 12.55 8.98 -3.77
C SER A 66 12.71 10.29 -3.03
N PHE A 67 12.01 10.42 -1.91
CA PHE A 67 12.07 11.56 -1.02
C PHE A 67 12.46 11.10 0.38
N LEU A 68 13.47 11.74 0.95
CA LEU A 68 13.92 11.55 2.33
C LEU A 68 13.72 12.87 3.08
N GLY A 69 13.29 12.80 4.34
CA GLY A 69 12.97 13.99 5.14
C GLY A 69 11.50 14.43 5.06
N GLY A 70 11.13 15.46 5.84
CA GLY A 70 9.73 15.90 6.00
C GLY A 70 8.88 15.01 6.92
N GLY A 71 9.52 14.11 7.66
CA GLY A 71 8.93 13.14 8.60
C GLY A 71 9.97 12.68 9.63
N GLN A 72 9.90 11.42 10.08
CA GLN A 72 10.96 10.86 10.93
C GLN A 72 12.27 10.68 10.16
N ILE A 73 13.41 10.84 10.84
CA ILE A 73 14.75 10.80 10.23
C ILE A 73 15.09 9.44 9.61
N ASN A 74 14.45 8.35 10.06
CA ASN A 74 14.64 6.98 9.59
C ASN A 74 13.60 6.56 8.55
N GLN A 75 12.81 7.49 7.99
CA GLN A 75 11.73 7.18 7.05
C GLN A 75 11.90 7.93 5.72
N GLY A 76 11.49 7.25 4.64
CA GLY A 76 11.48 7.77 3.28
C GLY A 76 10.15 7.50 2.57
N ARG A 77 9.94 8.19 1.45
CA ARG A 77 8.79 8.01 0.55
C ARG A 77 9.29 7.71 -0.86
N LEU A 78 8.56 6.84 -1.54
CA LEU A 78 8.85 6.40 -2.90
C LEU A 78 7.62 6.64 -3.77
N PHE A 79 7.86 7.14 -4.97
CA PHE A 79 6.85 7.28 -6.01
C PHE A 79 7.39 6.64 -7.28
N LEU A 80 6.66 5.67 -7.82
CA LEU A 80 6.99 5.04 -9.09
C LEU A 80 5.88 5.31 -10.08
N GLN A 81 6.27 5.79 -11.25
CA GLN A 81 5.45 5.87 -12.43
C GLN A 81 5.78 4.65 -13.30
N LEU A 82 4.77 3.86 -13.61
CA LEU A 82 4.88 2.70 -14.49
C LEU A 82 4.50 3.10 -15.91
N LYS A 83 4.97 2.29 -16.87
CA LYS A 83 4.50 2.36 -18.25
C LYS A 83 3.00 2.07 -18.33
N PRO A 84 2.31 2.54 -19.38
CA PRO A 84 0.89 2.23 -19.60
C PRO A 84 0.61 0.72 -19.52
N ARG A 85 -0.57 0.34 -19.00
CA ARG A 85 -0.95 -1.06 -18.77
C ARG A 85 -0.77 -1.97 -20.00
N SER A 86 -0.96 -1.44 -21.20
CA SER A 86 -0.79 -2.15 -22.48
C SER A 86 0.66 -2.47 -22.83
N GLN A 87 1.64 -1.82 -22.20
CA GLN A 87 3.08 -1.96 -22.49
C GLN A 87 3.82 -2.84 -21.47
N ARG A 88 3.11 -3.48 -20.54
CA ARG A 88 3.69 -4.33 -19.49
C ARG A 88 2.85 -5.58 -19.26
N SER A 89 3.50 -6.67 -18.87
CA SER A 89 2.84 -7.96 -18.68
C SER A 89 2.06 -8.03 -17.37
N LYS A 90 2.63 -7.47 -16.29
CA LYS A 90 2.09 -7.51 -14.93
C LYS A 90 1.23 -6.28 -14.60
N SER A 91 0.16 -6.50 -13.83
CA SER A 91 -0.59 -5.41 -13.18
C SER A 91 0.23 -4.73 -12.09
N VAL A 92 -0.21 -3.57 -11.62
CA VAL A 92 0.38 -2.88 -10.45
C VAL A 92 0.46 -3.83 -9.24
N ASP A 93 -0.62 -4.53 -8.91
CA ASP A 93 -0.68 -5.41 -7.74
C ASP A 93 0.29 -6.61 -7.88
N GLU A 94 0.47 -7.12 -9.10
CA GLU A 94 1.46 -8.16 -9.41
C GLU A 94 2.89 -7.65 -9.30
N LEU A 95 3.17 -6.44 -9.79
CA LEU A 95 4.47 -5.79 -9.67
C LEU A 95 4.82 -5.51 -8.21
N ILE A 96 3.86 -5.05 -7.40
CA ILE A 96 4.05 -4.84 -5.96
C ILE A 96 4.47 -6.13 -5.28
N ARG A 97 3.77 -7.25 -5.52
CA ARG A 97 4.15 -8.55 -4.94
C ARG A 97 5.56 -8.99 -5.36
N TYR A 98 5.86 -8.80 -6.63
CA TYR A 98 7.17 -9.13 -7.21
C TYR A 98 8.30 -8.26 -6.64
N TYR A 99 8.07 -6.96 -6.44
CA TYR A 99 9.04 -6.06 -5.82
C TYR A 99 9.23 -6.35 -4.35
N ASN A 100 8.15 -6.59 -3.59
CA ASN A 100 8.24 -6.93 -2.16
C ASN A 100 9.15 -8.13 -1.91
N ALA A 101 9.06 -9.18 -2.74
CA ALA A 101 9.93 -10.35 -2.63
C ALA A 101 11.43 -10.02 -2.84
N ARG A 102 11.75 -9.06 -3.72
CA ARG A 102 13.14 -8.64 -4.00
C ARG A 102 13.66 -7.64 -2.98
N LEU A 103 12.83 -6.68 -2.59
CA LEU A 103 13.19 -5.66 -1.63
C LEU A 103 13.40 -6.25 -0.22
N ALA A 104 12.73 -7.37 0.09
CA ALA A 104 12.97 -8.14 1.31
C ALA A 104 14.42 -8.69 1.41
N SER A 105 15.19 -8.70 0.32
CA SER A 105 16.61 -9.11 0.35
C SER A 105 17.56 -8.02 0.84
N ILE A 106 17.10 -6.76 0.95
CA ILE A 106 17.93 -5.65 1.42
C ILE A 106 17.88 -5.63 2.96
N PRO A 107 18.96 -5.98 3.67
CA PRO A 107 18.99 -5.89 5.12
C PRO A 107 18.95 -4.43 5.59
N GLY A 108 18.36 -4.17 6.75
CA GLY A 108 18.39 -2.85 7.39
C GLY A 108 17.31 -1.86 6.93
N ILE A 109 16.52 -2.19 5.90
CA ILE A 109 15.41 -1.36 5.42
C ILE A 109 14.15 -2.20 5.17
N GLN A 110 13.00 -1.67 5.57
CA GLN A 110 11.70 -2.22 5.24
C GLN A 110 11.02 -1.32 4.21
N VAL A 111 10.42 -1.92 3.19
CA VAL A 111 9.73 -1.21 2.12
C VAL A 111 8.28 -1.65 2.05
N PHE A 112 7.37 -0.68 2.09
CA PHE A 112 5.93 -0.88 2.07
C PHE A 112 5.35 -0.25 0.82
N LEU A 113 5.12 -1.05 -0.23
CA LEU A 113 4.54 -0.61 -1.50
C LEU A 113 3.02 -0.79 -1.52
N GLN A 114 2.33 0.18 -2.14
CA GLN A 114 0.88 0.23 -2.23
C GLN A 114 0.42 0.76 -3.59
N ASN A 115 -0.70 0.21 -4.07
CA ASN A 115 -1.43 0.74 -5.22
C ASN A 115 -2.35 1.89 -4.72
N PRO A 116 -2.13 3.14 -5.14
CA PRO A 116 -2.97 4.25 -4.70
C PRO A 116 -4.41 4.07 -5.24
N PRO A 117 -5.45 4.32 -4.42
CA PRO A 117 -6.82 4.18 -4.87
C PRO A 117 -7.15 5.25 -5.94
N PRO A 118 -8.00 4.92 -6.94
CA PRO A 118 -8.35 5.84 -8.01
C PRO A 118 -9.07 7.10 -7.49
N ILE A 119 -9.86 6.94 -6.42
CA ILE A 119 -10.52 8.05 -5.73
C ILE A 119 -10.13 7.98 -4.26
N ARG A 120 -9.44 9.01 -3.78
CA ARG A 120 -9.15 9.19 -2.35
C ARG A 120 -10.36 9.83 -1.68
N ILE A 121 -11.15 9.01 -0.97
CA ILE A 121 -12.29 9.48 -0.18
C ILE A 121 -11.77 9.88 1.21
N GLY A 122 -11.85 11.16 1.56
CA GLY A 122 -11.37 11.71 2.84
C GLY A 122 -10.02 12.43 2.76
N GLY A 123 -9.69 13.24 3.78
CA GLY A 123 -8.55 14.17 3.76
C GLY A 123 -7.29 13.73 4.53
N ARG A 124 -7.25 12.51 5.09
CA ARG A 124 -6.11 12.04 5.91
C ARG A 124 -5.27 11.00 5.15
N LEU A 125 -3.99 11.31 4.97
CA LEU A 125 -2.99 10.36 4.49
C LEU A 125 -2.80 9.28 5.56
N SER A 126 -3.00 8.00 5.21
CA SER A 126 -2.86 6.86 6.12
C SER A 126 -2.08 5.74 5.45
N LYS A 127 -1.34 4.95 6.25
CA LYS A 127 -0.64 3.74 5.79
C LYS A 127 -1.60 2.55 5.57
N SER A 128 -2.89 2.69 5.88
CA SER A 128 -3.92 1.65 5.77
C SER A 128 -5.09 2.09 4.88
N GLN A 129 -5.72 1.11 4.22
CA GLN A 129 -6.93 1.30 3.42
C GLN A 129 -8.15 1.71 4.26
N TYR A 130 -8.20 1.30 5.54
CA TYR A 130 -9.28 1.62 6.46
C TYR A 130 -8.77 2.50 7.59
N GLN A 131 -9.59 3.49 7.98
CA GLN A 131 -9.32 4.38 9.10
C GLN A 131 -10.53 4.37 10.03
N PHE A 132 -10.28 4.07 11.30
CA PHE A 132 -11.28 4.13 12.36
C PHE A 132 -10.90 5.24 13.34
N THR A 133 -11.87 6.01 13.82
CA THR A 133 -11.68 7.00 14.88
C THR A 133 -12.56 6.61 16.06
N LEU A 134 -11.94 6.31 17.19
CA LEU A 134 -12.66 6.03 18.44
C LEU A 134 -12.70 7.30 19.29
N GLN A 135 -13.86 7.59 19.86
CA GLN A 135 -14.07 8.73 20.73
C GLN A 135 -14.77 8.28 22.00
N SER A 136 -14.30 8.79 23.14
CA SER A 136 -14.90 8.55 24.46
C SER A 136 -14.50 9.70 25.40
N PRO A 137 -15.39 10.13 26.31
CA PRO A 137 -15.02 11.05 27.38
C PRO A 137 -14.16 10.39 28.47
N ASP A 138 -14.18 9.05 28.58
CA ASP A 138 -13.31 8.26 29.45
C ASP A 138 -12.10 7.74 28.69
N ILE A 139 -10.91 8.18 29.10
CA ILE A 139 -9.64 7.84 28.45
C ILE A 139 -9.17 6.41 28.72
N GLN A 140 -9.47 5.85 29.91
CA GLN A 140 -9.08 4.48 30.24
C GLN A 140 -9.92 3.49 29.43
N ALA A 141 -11.24 3.73 29.39
CA ALA A 141 -12.13 2.95 28.55
C ALA A 141 -11.75 3.08 27.06
N LEU A 142 -11.38 4.28 26.60
CA LEU A 142 -10.94 4.50 25.21
C LEU A 142 -9.75 3.61 24.85
N TYR A 143 -8.68 3.63 25.65
CA TYR A 143 -7.47 2.88 25.36
C TYR A 143 -7.69 1.37 25.42
N GLN A 144 -8.41 0.87 26.42
CA GLN A 144 -8.73 -0.55 26.52
C GLN A 144 -9.49 -1.06 25.28
N ASN A 145 -10.51 -0.32 24.84
CA ASN A 145 -11.31 -0.71 23.68
C ASN A 145 -10.55 -0.53 22.35
N ALA A 146 -9.70 0.51 22.24
CA ALA A 146 -8.85 0.70 21.07
C ALA A 146 -7.88 -0.48 20.89
N GLN A 147 -7.26 -0.95 21.97
CA GLN A 147 -6.36 -2.10 21.93
C GLN A 147 -7.10 -3.39 21.56
N GLN A 148 -8.31 -3.61 22.10
CA GLN A 148 -9.14 -4.76 21.72
C GLN A 148 -9.55 -4.73 20.25
N LEU A 149 -9.92 -3.56 19.72
CA LEU A 149 -10.25 -3.40 18.31
C LEU A 149 -9.05 -3.69 17.43
N GLN A 150 -7.88 -3.14 17.77
CA GLN A 150 -6.65 -3.41 17.04
C GLN A 150 -6.32 -4.92 17.01
N ALA A 151 -6.44 -5.61 18.15
CA ALA A 151 -6.20 -7.05 18.24
C ALA A 151 -7.16 -7.85 17.35
N LYS A 152 -8.44 -7.47 17.29
CA LYS A 152 -9.45 -8.13 16.43
C LYS A 152 -9.27 -7.85 14.95
N MET A 153 -8.70 -6.70 14.57
CA MET A 153 -8.43 -6.37 13.16
C MET A 153 -7.11 -6.95 12.64
N ALA A 154 -6.22 -7.39 13.53
CA ALA A 154 -4.96 -8.02 13.18
C ALA A 154 -5.08 -9.54 12.94
N ALA A 155 -6.20 -10.15 13.36
CA ALA A 155 -6.55 -11.55 13.14
C ALA A 155 -7.29 -11.74 11.81
#